data_AF-A0A0A7FY91-F1
#
_entry.id   AF-A0A0A7FY91-F1
#
_cell.length_a   1.000
_cell.length_b   1.000
_cell.length_c   1.000
_cell.angle_alpha   90.00
_cell.angle_beta   90.00
_cell.angle_gamma   90.00
#
_symmetry.space_group_name_H-M   'P 1'
#
loop_
_entity.id
_entity.type
_entity.pdbx_description
1 polymer ?
#
loop_
_entity_poly.entity_id
_entity_poly.type
_entity_poly.pdbx_seq_one_letter_code
_entity_poly.pdbx_strand_id
1 'polypeptide(L)'
;MKIGIDINDSVISNQIKEKLKDYEYQVVDICLKNIRSIGEEVFRKAILVNASRLDFFLSIKILEKENSIKIYYEENGLSKKISYEILKKLKELQLKDISLENGEDFYLIKNTDVPTILIKINLKALNINKEILGQKIIECIKCIDNIS
;
A
#
# COMPACT_ATOMS: atom_id res chain seq x y z
N MET A 1 13.68 0.44 -9.09
CA MET A 1 12.46 1.27 -8.94
C MET A 1 12.55 2.17 -7.71
N LYS A 2 11.81 3.29 -7.71
CA LYS A 2 11.59 4.18 -6.59
C LYS A 2 10.14 4.06 -6.09
N ILE A 3 9.96 3.62 -4.85
CA ILE A 3 8.65 3.24 -4.31
C ILE A 3 8.32 4.12 -3.11
N GLY A 4 7.13 4.70 -3.10
CA GLY A 4 6.57 5.38 -1.93
C GLY A 4 5.81 4.41 -1.05
N ILE A 5 6.05 4.47 0.25
CA ILE A 5 5.37 3.64 1.24
C ILE A 5 4.75 4.50 2.31
N ASP A 6 3.46 4.32 2.56
CA ASP A 6 2.70 4.94 3.65
C ASP A 6 2.04 3.86 4.50
N ILE A 7 2.70 3.41 5.57
CA ILE A 7 2.23 2.33 6.44
C ILE A 7 2.23 2.78 7.88
N ASN A 8 1.06 2.79 8.52
CA ASN A 8 0.88 3.28 9.89
C ASN A 8 1.27 2.28 10.99
N ASP A 9 1.71 1.07 10.62
CA ASP A 9 2.30 0.09 11.53
C ASP A 9 3.80 -0.03 11.32
N SER A 10 4.59 0.25 12.36
CA SER A 10 6.04 0.32 12.25
C SER A 10 6.71 -1.02 11.97
N VAL A 11 6.13 -2.13 12.42
CA VAL A 11 6.70 -3.47 12.20
C VAL A 11 6.63 -3.81 10.71
N ILE A 12 5.44 -3.67 10.14
CA ILE A 12 5.20 -3.93 8.71
C ILE A 12 6.01 -2.95 7.86
N SER A 13 5.99 -1.66 8.22
CA SER A 13 6.71 -0.60 7.50
C SER A 13 8.21 -0.87 7.45
N ASN A 14 8.83 -1.20 8.59
CA ASN A 14 10.27 -1.44 8.65
C ASN A 14 10.67 -2.69 7.88
N GLN A 15 9.92 -3.79 8.04
CA GLN A 15 10.16 -5.03 7.31
C GLN A 15 10.14 -4.81 5.79
N ILE A 16 9.12 -4.11 5.27
CA ILE A 16 9.02 -3.83 3.83
C ILE A 16 10.17 -2.91 3.40
N LYS A 17 10.43 -1.82 4.13
CA LYS A 17 11.51 -0.87 3.79
C LYS A 17 12.88 -1.53 3.72
N GLU A 18 13.21 -2.39 4.68
CA GLU A 18 14.47 -3.13 4.70
C GLU A 18 14.54 -4.10 3.53
N LYS A 19 13.48 -4.88 3.30
CA LYS A 19 13.53 -5.91 2.28
C LYS A 19 13.57 -5.36 0.85
N LEU A 20 12.89 -4.24 0.60
CA LEU A 20 12.95 -3.57 -0.70
C LEU A 20 14.30 -2.90 -0.95
N LYS A 21 15.02 -2.46 0.10
CA LYS A 21 16.40 -1.98 -0.04
C LYS A 21 17.36 -3.11 -0.42
N ASP A 22 17.18 -4.32 0.11
CA ASP A 22 17.94 -5.51 -0.31
C ASP A 22 17.76 -5.81 -1.81
N TYR A 23 16.62 -5.41 -2.39
CA TYR A 23 16.31 -5.53 -3.81
C TYR A 23 16.71 -4.30 -4.63
N GLU A 24 17.56 -3.42 -4.06
CA GLU A 24 18.06 -2.20 -4.71
C GLU A 24 16.96 -1.19 -5.09
N TYR A 25 15.77 -1.30 -4.48
CA TYR A 25 14.74 -0.27 -4.64
C TYR A 25 15.03 0.95 -3.77
N GLN A 26 14.76 2.13 -4.33
CA GLN A 26 14.77 3.37 -3.58
C GLN A 26 13.44 3.55 -2.86
N VAL A 27 13.42 3.36 -1.54
CA VAL A 27 12.19 3.48 -0.76
C VAL A 27 12.05 4.88 -0.16
N VAL A 28 10.93 5.54 -0.43
CA VAL A 28 10.56 6.83 0.16
C VAL A 28 9.46 6.61 1.20
N ASP A 29 9.73 6.97 2.45
CA ASP A 29 8.73 6.91 3.52
C ASP A 29 7.81 8.14 3.45
N ILE A 30 6.53 7.90 3.16
CA ILE A 30 5.48 8.91 2.97
C ILE A 30 4.68 9.12 4.27
N CYS A 31 4.97 8.36 5.34
CA CYS A 31 4.31 8.55 6.63
C CYS A 31 4.60 9.93 7.21
N LEU A 32 3.55 10.73 7.40
CA LEU A 32 3.65 12.06 7.97
C LEU A 32 3.52 12.01 9.51
N LYS A 33 4.28 12.87 10.18
CA LYS A 33 4.14 13.16 11.61
C LYS A 33 3.39 14.48 11.81
N ASN A 34 2.78 14.66 12.98
CA ASN A 34 2.11 15.91 13.40
C ASN A 34 0.99 16.36 12.44
N ILE A 35 0.02 15.48 12.21
CA ILE A 35 -1.12 15.74 11.33
C ILE A 35 -2.28 16.33 12.16
N ARG A 36 -2.91 17.41 11.70
CA ARG A 36 -4.05 18.04 12.41
C ARG A 36 -5.41 17.53 11.94
N SER A 37 -5.51 17.03 10.70
CA SER A 37 -6.75 16.48 10.15
C SER A 37 -6.49 15.46 9.02
N ILE A 38 -7.49 14.64 8.72
CA ILE A 38 -7.44 13.68 7.59
C ILE A 38 -7.29 14.42 6.25
N GLY A 39 -7.95 15.58 6.09
CA GLY A 39 -7.82 16.40 4.88
C GLY A 39 -6.39 16.90 4.67
N GLU A 40 -5.75 17.39 5.74
CA GLU A 40 -4.34 17.81 5.70
C GLU A 40 -3.40 16.63 5.38
N GLU A 41 -3.67 15.46 5.97
CA GLU A 41 -2.91 14.23 5.71
C GLU A 41 -2.89 13.88 4.23
N VAL A 42 -4.07 13.73 3.62
CA VAL A 42 -4.17 13.27 2.23
C VAL A 42 -3.63 14.31 1.26
N PHE A 43 -3.83 15.60 1.54
CA PHE A 43 -3.26 16.69 0.75
C PHE A 43 -1.73 16.68 0.75
N ARG A 44 -1.11 16.63 1.94
CA ARG A 44 0.35 16.64 2.08
C ARG A 44 1.00 15.38 1.51
N LYS A 45 0.35 14.23 1.66
CA LYS A 45 0.82 12.96 1.07
C LYS A 45 0.81 13.02 -0.45
N ALA A 46 -0.26 13.52 -1.07
CA ALA A 46 -0.32 13.68 -2.53
C ALA A 46 0.83 14.55 -3.07
N ILE A 47 1.09 15.69 -2.41
CA ILE A 47 2.23 16.55 -2.77
C ILE A 47 3.56 15.80 -2.66
N LEU A 48 3.78 15.10 -1.54
CA LEU A 48 5.04 14.38 -1.29
C LEU A 48 5.25 13.26 -2.32
N VAL A 49 4.19 12.51 -2.64
CA VAL A 49 4.21 11.45 -3.66
C VAL A 49 4.62 12.02 -5.01
N ASN A 50 3.98 13.09 -5.49
CA ASN A 50 4.25 13.66 -6.81
C ASN A 50 5.64 14.31 -6.87
N ALA A 51 6.02 15.06 -5.82
CA ALA A 51 7.33 15.69 -5.73
C ALA A 51 8.48 14.67 -5.67
N SER A 52 8.21 13.46 -5.16
CA SER A 52 9.21 12.41 -5.04
C SER A 52 9.50 11.67 -6.34
N ARG A 53 8.71 11.86 -7.40
CA ARG A 53 8.88 11.18 -8.71
C ARG A 53 9.01 9.66 -8.54
N LEU A 54 7.99 9.06 -7.91
CA LEU A 54 7.94 7.63 -7.63
C LEU A 54 7.52 6.86 -8.88
N ASP A 55 7.91 5.59 -8.97
CA ASP A 55 7.41 4.65 -9.97
C ASP A 55 6.08 4.01 -9.51
N PHE A 56 5.88 3.90 -8.18
CA PHE A 56 4.72 3.27 -7.56
C PHE A 56 4.50 3.79 -6.14
N PHE A 57 3.25 3.91 -5.71
CA PHE A 57 2.87 4.31 -4.36
C PHE A 57 1.92 3.30 -3.70
N LEU A 58 2.30 2.83 -2.50
CA LEU A 58 1.51 1.91 -1.68
C LEU A 58 1.21 2.53 -0.32
N SER A 59 -0.08 2.63 0.02
CA SER A 59 -0.54 2.98 1.36
C SER A 59 -1.22 1.78 2.02
N ILE A 60 -0.85 1.45 3.25
CA ILE A 60 -1.52 0.44 4.08
C ILE A 60 -1.93 1.08 5.40
N LYS A 61 -3.23 1.22 5.62
CA LYS A 61 -3.81 1.69 6.88
C LYS A 61 -4.36 0.52 7.69
N ILE A 62 -3.70 0.24 8.81
CA ILE A 62 -4.20 -0.66 9.85
C ILE A 62 -5.27 0.07 10.65
N LEU A 63 -6.50 -0.43 10.63
CA LEU A 63 -7.68 0.17 11.27
C LEU A 63 -8.32 -0.85 12.23
N GLU A 64 -8.52 -0.46 13.49
CA GLU A 64 -9.01 -1.38 14.53
C GLU A 64 -10.51 -1.71 14.43
N LYS A 65 -11.28 -0.99 13.61
CA LYS A 65 -12.74 -1.10 13.50
C LYS A 65 -13.24 -1.70 12.18
N GLU A 66 -12.34 -2.03 11.25
CA GLU A 66 -12.73 -2.66 9.99
C GLU A 66 -12.90 -4.17 10.18
N ASN A 67 -13.92 -4.76 9.59
CA ASN A 67 -14.15 -6.22 9.62
C ASN A 67 -13.73 -6.91 8.32
N SER A 68 -13.33 -6.13 7.32
CA SER A 68 -13.00 -6.58 5.96
C SER A 68 -11.67 -5.98 5.52
N ILE A 69 -11.02 -6.63 4.56
CA ILE A 69 -9.88 -6.03 3.85
C ILE A 69 -10.42 -5.29 2.65
N LYS A 70 -10.04 -4.01 2.48
CA LYS A 70 -10.43 -3.22 1.31
C LYS A 70 -9.18 -2.79 0.55
N ILE A 71 -9.10 -3.19 -0.70
CA ILE A 71 -8.02 -2.81 -1.62
C ILE A 71 -8.62 -1.87 -2.66
N TYR A 72 -8.08 -0.66 -2.73
CA TYR A 72 -8.45 0.34 -3.72
C TYR A 72 -7.27 0.57 -4.65
N TYR A 73 -7.54 0.58 -5.94
CA TYR A 73 -6.51 0.76 -6.96
C TYR A 73 -6.92 1.85 -7.96
N GLU A 74 -5.93 2.55 -8.51
CA GLU A 74 -6.11 3.43 -9.66
C GLU A 74 -6.33 2.62 -10.95
N GLU A 75 -7.24 3.01 -11.83
CA GLU A 75 -7.54 2.26 -13.07
C GLU A 75 -6.46 2.43 -14.15
N ASN A 76 -5.26 1.95 -13.85
CA ASN A 76 -4.17 1.79 -14.80
C ASN A 76 -3.64 0.33 -14.76
N GLY A 77 -2.86 -0.04 -15.78
CA GLY A 77 -2.39 -1.41 -15.95
C GLY A 77 -1.55 -1.94 -14.78
N LEU A 78 -0.68 -1.09 -14.21
CA LEU A 78 0.23 -1.49 -13.14
C LEU A 78 -0.50 -1.67 -11.80
N SER A 79 -1.26 -0.65 -11.37
CA SER A 79 -2.06 -0.67 -10.15
C SER A 79 -3.04 -1.85 -10.14
N LYS A 80 -3.75 -2.05 -11.25
CA LYS A 80 -4.68 -3.17 -11.40
C LYS A 80 -3.98 -4.51 -11.23
N LYS A 81 -2.87 -4.74 -11.94
CA LYS A 81 -2.13 -6.01 -11.86
C LYS A 81 -1.59 -6.30 -10.46
N ILE A 82 -0.93 -5.32 -9.83
CA ILE A 82 -0.39 -5.49 -8.46
C ILE A 82 -1.54 -5.75 -7.48
N SER A 83 -2.66 -5.04 -7.60
CA SER A 83 -3.81 -5.21 -6.70
C SER A 83 -4.42 -6.62 -6.78
N TYR A 84 -4.45 -7.23 -7.97
CA TYR A 84 -4.86 -8.63 -8.15
C TYR A 84 -3.86 -9.61 -7.52
N GLU A 85 -2.56 -9.37 -7.64
CA GLU A 85 -1.55 -10.20 -6.96
C GLU A 85 -1.66 -10.10 -5.44
N ILE A 86 -1.89 -8.89 -4.91
CA ILE A 86 -2.15 -8.68 -3.47
C ILE A 86 -3.39 -9.45 -3.05
N LEU A 87 -4.51 -9.33 -3.80
CA LEU A 87 -5.74 -10.07 -3.53
C LEU A 87 -5.49 -11.59 -3.48
N LYS A 88 -4.74 -12.12 -4.45
CA LYS A 88 -4.37 -13.54 -4.52
C LYS A 88 -3.57 -13.96 -3.29
N LYS A 89 -2.53 -13.21 -2.93
CA LYS A 89 -1.67 -13.48 -1.77
C LYS A 89 -2.41 -13.40 -0.44
N LEU A 90 -3.38 -12.51 -0.32
CA LEU A 90 -4.23 -12.44 0.88
C LEU A 90 -5.23 -13.60 0.94
N LYS A 91 -5.76 -14.06 -0.20
CA LYS A 91 -6.61 -15.27 -0.25
C LYS A 91 -5.83 -16.55 0.11
N GLU A 92 -4.54 -16.63 -0.19
CA GLU A 92 -3.67 -17.74 0.28
C GLU A 92 -3.61 -17.84 1.81
N LEU A 93 -3.81 -16.73 2.52
CA LEU A 93 -3.89 -16.70 3.99
C LEU A 93 -5.27 -17.11 4.54
N GLN A 94 -6.14 -17.65 3.68
CA GLN A 94 -7.54 -18.02 4.01
C GLN A 94 -8.38 -16.86 4.53
N LEU A 95 -7.98 -15.63 4.21
CA LEU A 95 -8.71 -14.42 4.60
C LEU A 95 -9.97 -14.30 3.74
N LYS A 96 -11.10 -14.15 4.43
CA LYS A 96 -12.41 -13.90 3.84
C LYS A 96 -12.69 -12.40 3.83
N ASP A 97 -13.71 -11.98 3.09
CA ASP A 97 -14.19 -10.59 3.05
C ASP A 97 -13.11 -9.58 2.61
N ILE A 98 -12.51 -9.86 1.44
CA ILE A 98 -11.60 -8.96 0.75
C ILE A 98 -12.33 -8.32 -0.42
N SER A 99 -12.45 -6.99 -0.42
CA SER A 99 -12.91 -6.24 -1.58
C SER A 99 -11.73 -5.69 -2.37
N LEU A 100 -11.88 -5.70 -3.70
CA LEU A 100 -10.96 -5.08 -4.64
C LEU A 100 -11.80 -4.16 -5.52
N GLU A 101 -11.57 -2.86 -5.39
CA GLU A 101 -12.43 -1.81 -5.95
C GLU A 101 -11.58 -0.75 -6.66
N ASN A 102 -12.13 -0.16 -7.71
CA ASN A 102 -11.57 1.07 -8.27
C ASN A 102 -11.63 2.16 -7.20
N GLY A 103 -10.53 2.89 -7.04
CA GLY A 103 -10.35 3.90 -6.02
C GLY A 103 -10.31 5.35 -6.51
N GLU A 104 -10.77 5.66 -7.73
CA GLU A 104 -10.73 7.01 -8.31
C GLU A 104 -11.45 8.08 -7.49
N ASP A 105 -12.40 7.68 -6.65
CA ASP A 105 -13.06 8.59 -5.70
C ASP A 105 -12.19 8.95 -4.49
N PHE A 106 -11.09 8.21 -4.23
CA PHE A 106 -10.17 8.52 -3.14
C PHE A 106 -9.25 9.67 -3.53
N TYR A 107 -9.19 10.69 -2.67
CA TYR A 107 -8.36 11.87 -2.86
C TYR A 107 -6.91 11.53 -3.25
N LEU A 108 -6.28 10.57 -2.55
CA LEU A 108 -4.90 10.19 -2.85
C LEU A 108 -4.75 9.65 -4.27
N ILE A 109 -5.55 8.66 -4.66
CA ILE A 109 -5.52 8.08 -6.01
C ILE A 109 -5.78 9.16 -7.07
N LYS A 110 -6.78 10.02 -6.84
CA LYS A 110 -7.16 11.08 -7.78
C LYS A 110 -6.11 12.17 -7.97
N ASN A 111 -5.27 12.42 -6.97
CA ASN A 111 -4.36 13.58 -6.95
C ASN A 111 -2.88 13.16 -6.95
N THR A 112 -2.58 11.89 -7.25
CA THR A 112 -1.21 11.42 -7.43
C THR A 112 -0.93 11.09 -8.89
N ASP A 113 0.23 11.49 -9.39
CA ASP A 113 0.63 11.28 -10.79
C ASP A 113 1.35 9.94 -11.01
N VAL A 114 1.18 9.00 -10.07
CA VAL A 114 1.89 7.72 -10.02
C VAL A 114 0.91 6.58 -9.74
N PRO A 115 1.16 5.37 -10.28
CA PRO A 115 0.39 4.19 -9.96
C PRO A 115 0.22 3.98 -8.46
N THR A 116 -1.03 4.07 -7.99
CA THR A 116 -1.34 4.07 -6.55
C THR A 116 -2.27 2.94 -6.12
N ILE A 117 -1.94 2.33 -4.97
CA ILE A 117 -2.79 1.35 -4.26
C ILE A 117 -2.97 1.78 -2.80
N LEU A 118 -4.21 1.71 -2.32
CA LEU A 118 -4.57 1.93 -0.91
C LEU A 118 -5.17 0.66 -0.32
N ILE A 119 -4.65 0.21 0.82
CA ILE A 119 -5.14 -0.96 1.54
C ILE A 119 -5.64 -0.51 2.92
N LYS A 120 -6.85 -0.93 3.28
CA LYS A 120 -7.40 -0.81 4.64
C LYS A 120 -7.60 -2.20 5.20
N ILE A 121 -7.06 -2.45 6.40
CA ILE A 121 -7.07 -3.78 6.99
C ILE A 121 -7.10 -3.73 8.52
N ASN A 122 -7.79 -4.68 9.15
CA ASN A 122 -7.76 -4.88 10.59
C ASN A 122 -7.03 -6.18 10.93
N LEU A 123 -5.78 -6.08 11.38
CA LEU A 123 -4.97 -7.26 11.67
C LEU A 123 -5.48 -8.04 12.88
N LYS A 124 -6.05 -7.35 13.88
CA LYS A 124 -6.55 -7.98 15.11
C LYS A 124 -7.80 -8.79 14.83
N ALA A 125 -8.79 -8.20 14.15
CA ALA A 125 -10.04 -8.89 13.81
C ALA A 125 -9.80 -10.10 12.90
N LEU A 126 -8.81 -10.00 12.01
CA LEU A 126 -8.50 -11.05 11.04
C LEU A 126 -7.44 -12.05 11.53
N ASN A 127 -6.91 -11.87 12.75
CA ASN A 127 -5.84 -12.67 13.34
C ASN A 127 -4.62 -12.86 12.40
N ILE A 128 -4.23 -11.78 11.71
CA ILE A 128 -3.12 -11.79 10.75
C ILE A 128 -1.82 -11.43 11.46
N ASN A 129 -0.81 -12.28 11.29
CA ASN A 129 0.56 -11.96 11.71
C ASN A 129 1.14 -10.84 10.81
N LYS A 130 1.69 -9.81 11.45
CA LYS A 130 2.29 -8.63 10.79
C LYS A 130 3.43 -9.00 9.84
N GLU A 131 4.30 -9.92 10.24
CA GLU A 131 5.45 -10.38 9.46
C GLU A 131 5.03 -11.15 8.22
N ILE A 132 3.99 -11.98 8.35
CA ILE A 132 3.40 -12.73 7.23
C ILE A 132 2.79 -11.75 6.22
N LEU A 133 2.04 -10.76 6.69
CA LEU A 133 1.47 -9.73 5.81
C LEU A 133 2.58 -8.95 5.09
N GLY A 134 3.59 -8.48 5.81
CA GLY A 134 4.73 -7.76 5.22
C GLY A 134 5.41 -8.60 4.14
N GLN A 135 5.67 -9.88 4.41
CA GLN A 135 6.27 -10.81 3.46
C GLN A 135 5.42 -10.98 2.19
N LYS A 136 4.09 -11.14 2.33
CA LYS A 136 3.18 -11.25 1.18
C LYS A 136 3.14 -9.98 0.34
N ILE A 137 3.20 -8.80 0.97
CA ILE A 137 3.28 -7.53 0.25
C ILE A 137 4.62 -7.39 -0.49
N ILE A 138 5.73 -7.75 0.13
CA ILE A 138 7.06 -7.75 -0.52
C ILE A 138 7.07 -8.65 -1.76
N GLU A 139 6.50 -9.85 -1.68
CA GLU A 139 6.36 -10.77 -2.82
C GLU A 139 5.61 -10.10 -3.98
N CYS A 140 4.52 -9.37 -3.70
CA CYS A 140 3.74 -8.67 -4.72
C CYS A 140 4.52 -7.53 -5.38
N ILE A 141 5.27 -6.75 -4.59
CA ILE A 141 6.08 -5.65 -5.11
C ILE A 141 7.21 -6.18 -5.98
N LYS A 142 7.87 -7.28 -5.59
CA LYS A 142 8.94 -7.90 -6.39
C LYS A 142 8.44 -8.40 -7.75
N CYS A 143 7.16 -8.76 -7.86
CA CYS A 143 6.59 -9.14 -9.15
C CYS A 143 6.64 -7.99 -10.17
N ILE A 144 6.73 -6.72 -9.75
CA ILE A 144 6.76 -5.57 -10.67
C ILE A 144 7.96 -5.60 -11.62
N ASP A 145 9.14 -6.02 -11.15
CA ASP A 145 10.34 -6.11 -11.99
C ASP A 145 10.24 -7.18 -13.08
N ASN A 146 9.45 -8.23 -12.87
CA ASN A 146 9.27 -9.30 -13.87
C ASN A 146 8.28 -8.92 -14.99
N ILE A 147 7.84 -7.67 -15.01
CA ILE A 147 6.74 -7.17 -15.85
C ILE A 147 7.18 -5.94 -16.67
N SER A 148 8.34 -5.37 -16.34
CA SER A 148 8.98 -4.25 -17.04
C SER A 148 9.88 -4.77 -18.16
#